data_AF-A0A497GNP5-F1
#
_entry.id   AF-A0A497GNP5-F1
#
_cell.length_a   1.000
_cell.length_b   1.000
_cell.length_c   1.000
_cell.angle_alpha   90.00
_cell.angle_beta   90.00
_cell.angle_gamma   90.00
#
_symmetry.space_group_name_H-M   'P 1'
#
loop_
_entity.id
_entity.type
_entity.pdbx_description
1 polymer ?
#
loop_
_entity_poly.entity_id
_entity_poly.type
_entity_poly.pdbx_seq_one_letter_code
_entity_poly.pdbx_strand_id
1 'polypeptide(L)'
;MPTLTECMEEIRKLVKAKGHEDTLSSVQLKLLFAVCEIAEAVDAWKKWGWDGQYNIDKICREIIDSIFYLLDAYGIIKREFPDTPSPDDTFLQKLKYNWNRGWRYGRPDAGFSVSMTVPPATIQVGMMADEEETGDK
;
A
#
# COMPACT_ATOMS: atom_id res chain seq x y z
N MET A 1 11.02 18.10 -7.18
CA MET A 1 10.08 16.96 -7.28
C MET A 1 8.72 17.47 -6.87
N PRO A 2 7.63 17.03 -7.53
CA PRO A 2 6.30 17.39 -7.09
C PRO A 2 6.00 16.84 -5.69
N THR A 3 5.15 17.52 -4.92
CA THR A 3 4.62 17.03 -3.66
C THR A 3 3.55 15.95 -3.88
N LEU A 4 3.14 15.21 -2.85
CA LEU A 4 2.03 14.27 -2.97
C LEU A 4 0.73 14.99 -3.29
N THR A 5 0.55 16.22 -2.79
CA THR A 5 -0.60 17.07 -3.15
C THR A 5 -0.59 17.40 -4.63
N GLU A 6 0.54 17.86 -5.17
CA GLU A 6 0.68 18.18 -6.60
C GLU A 6 0.47 16.95 -7.48
N CYS A 7 1.04 15.80 -7.12
CA CYS A 7 0.81 14.53 -7.81
C CYS A 7 -0.68 14.15 -7.82
N MET A 8 -1.34 14.20 -6.66
CA MET A 8 -2.78 13.92 -6.54
C MET A 8 -3.60 14.86 -7.43
N GLU A 9 -3.29 16.16 -7.46
CA GLU A 9 -3.99 17.13 -8.31
C GLU A 9 -3.81 16.85 -9.80
N GLU A 10 -2.60 16.49 -10.25
CA GLU A 10 -2.34 16.10 -11.64
C GLU A 10 -3.06 14.81 -12.03
N ILE A 11 -3.08 13.80 -11.14
CA ILE A 11 -3.82 12.55 -11.35
C ILE A 11 -5.31 12.84 -11.56
N ARG A 12 -5.90 13.74 -10.77
CA ARG A 12 -7.32 14.09 -10.93
C ARG A 12 -7.61 14.79 -12.24
N LYS A 13 -6.71 15.67 -12.70
CA LYS A 13 -6.83 16.29 -14.04
C LYS A 13 -6.83 15.22 -15.12
N LEU A 14 -5.94 14.23 -15.01
CA LEU A 14 -5.88 13.09 -15.92
C LEU A 14 -7.16 12.24 -15.89
N VAL A 15 -7.61 11.80 -14.71
CA VAL A 15 -8.84 11.00 -14.50
C VAL A 15 -10.04 11.68 -15.16
N LYS A 16 -10.21 12.99 -14.90
CA LYS A 16 -11.28 13.78 -15.52
C LYS A 16 -11.12 13.88 -17.03
N ALA A 17 -9.92 14.13 -17.54
CA ALA A 17 -9.66 14.26 -18.97
C ALA A 17 -9.88 12.94 -19.74
N LYS A 18 -9.70 11.80 -19.06
CA LYS A 18 -9.87 10.46 -19.64
C LYS A 18 -11.27 9.87 -19.42
N GLY A 19 -12.13 10.55 -18.65
CA GLY A 19 -13.50 10.10 -18.40
C GLY A 19 -13.61 8.90 -17.47
N HIS A 20 -12.60 8.71 -16.59
CA HIS A 20 -12.65 7.67 -15.56
C HIS A 20 -13.61 8.05 -14.43
N GLU A 21 -14.02 7.05 -13.65
CA GLU A 21 -14.89 7.23 -12.49
C GLU A 21 -14.22 8.16 -11.46
N ASP A 22 -14.94 9.20 -11.02
CA ASP A 22 -14.43 10.22 -10.07
C ASP A 22 -15.48 10.59 -9.01
N THR A 23 -16.24 9.61 -8.54
CA THR A 23 -17.31 9.79 -7.53
C THR A 23 -16.95 9.13 -6.21
N LEU A 24 -17.60 9.52 -5.11
CA LEU A 24 -17.36 8.91 -3.80
C LEU A 24 -17.55 7.38 -3.80
N SER A 25 -18.54 6.86 -4.53
CA SER A 25 -18.78 5.42 -4.66
C SER A 25 -17.66 4.69 -5.40
N SER A 26 -16.85 5.38 -6.20
CA SER A 26 -15.72 4.78 -6.92
C SER A 26 -14.47 4.56 -6.05
N VAL A 27 -14.42 5.11 -4.83
CA VAL A 27 -13.26 4.97 -3.94
C VAL A 27 -12.91 3.50 -3.68
N GLN A 28 -13.91 2.64 -3.44
CA GLN A 28 -13.69 1.21 -3.18
C GLN A 28 -13.06 0.51 -4.40
N LEU A 29 -13.49 0.88 -5.61
CA LEU A 29 -12.94 0.33 -6.85
C LEU A 29 -11.49 0.77 -7.05
N LYS A 30 -11.16 2.04 -6.77
CA LYS A 30 -9.79 2.54 -6.86
C LYS A 30 -8.85 1.87 -5.86
N LEU A 31 -9.32 1.64 -4.62
CA LEU A 31 -8.57 0.87 -3.64
C LEU A 31 -8.37 -0.59 -4.07
N LEU A 32 -9.36 -1.20 -4.71
CA LEU A 32 -9.22 -2.55 -5.29
C LEU A 32 -8.17 -2.57 -6.41
N PHE A 33 -8.18 -1.60 -7.31
CA PHE A 33 -7.16 -1.49 -8.36
C PHE A 33 -5.75 -1.32 -7.78
N ALA A 34 -5.56 -0.49 -6.75
CA ALA A 34 -4.27 -0.39 -6.07
C ALA A 34 -3.77 -1.74 -5.54
N VAL A 35 -4.66 -2.62 -5.04
CA VAL A 35 -4.31 -3.97 -4.60
C VAL A 35 -3.94 -4.87 -5.79
N CYS A 36 -4.65 -4.75 -6.92
CA CYS A 36 -4.31 -5.47 -8.15
C CYS A 36 -2.90 -5.10 -8.63
N GLU A 37 -2.53 -3.82 -8.65
CA GLU A 37 -1.19 -3.38 -9.07
C GLU A 37 -0.09 -3.89 -8.12
N ILE A 38 -0.36 -3.94 -6.82
CA ILE A 38 0.56 -4.58 -5.86
C ILE A 38 0.73 -6.07 -6.19
N ALA A 39 -0.35 -6.76 -6.56
CA ALA A 39 -0.29 -8.16 -6.96
C ALA A 39 0.53 -8.36 -8.25
N GLU A 40 0.42 -7.44 -9.22
CA GLU A 40 1.27 -7.44 -10.42
C GLU A 40 2.76 -7.24 -10.07
N ALA A 41 3.07 -6.31 -9.16
CA ALA A 41 4.44 -6.09 -8.69
C ALA A 41 5.03 -7.37 -8.05
N VAL A 42 4.24 -8.05 -7.22
CA VAL A 42 4.63 -9.33 -6.58
C VAL A 42 4.80 -10.43 -7.61
N ASP A 43 3.91 -10.53 -8.59
CA ASP A 43 3.99 -11.53 -9.65
C ASP A 43 5.24 -11.31 -10.53
N ALA A 44 5.52 -10.06 -10.89
CA ALA A 44 6.74 -9.68 -11.61
C ALA A 44 8.01 -10.05 -10.82
N TRP A 45 8.03 -9.79 -9.50
CA TRP A 45 9.14 -10.20 -8.64
C TRP A 45 9.35 -11.72 -8.66
N LYS A 46 8.27 -12.50 -8.51
CA LYS A 46 8.34 -13.97 -8.45
C LYS A 46 8.79 -14.59 -9.77
N LYS A 47 8.27 -14.11 -10.89
CA LYS A 47 8.52 -14.70 -12.21
C LYS A 47 9.95 -14.45 -12.71
N TRP A 48 10.54 -13.31 -12.38
CA TRP A 48 11.80 -12.83 -12.96
C TRP A 48 12.94 -12.78 -11.92
N GLY A 49 12.66 -13.13 -10.67
CA GLY A 49 13.64 -13.09 -9.59
C GLY A 49 14.39 -14.39 -9.34
N TRP A 50 14.02 -15.50 -9.99
CA TRP A 50 14.56 -16.81 -9.64
C TRP A 50 15.90 -17.14 -10.30
N ASP A 51 16.19 -16.55 -11.45
CA ASP A 51 17.43 -16.72 -12.23
C ASP A 51 18.30 -15.44 -12.25
N GLY A 52 17.92 -14.43 -11.48
CA GLY A 52 18.62 -13.14 -11.39
C GLY A 52 18.28 -12.14 -12.51
N GLN A 53 17.31 -12.44 -13.39
CA GLN A 53 16.89 -11.54 -14.47
C GLN A 53 15.71 -10.64 -14.09
N TYR A 54 15.84 -9.90 -12.98
CA TYR A 54 14.75 -9.06 -12.50
C TYR A 54 14.34 -8.00 -13.53
N ASN A 55 13.05 -7.96 -13.86
CA ASN A 55 12.47 -6.83 -14.58
C ASN A 55 12.16 -5.69 -13.61
N ILE A 56 13.21 -5.01 -13.14
CA ILE A 56 13.11 -3.93 -12.15
C ILE A 56 12.21 -2.80 -12.66
N ASP A 57 12.26 -2.47 -13.95
CA ASP A 57 11.42 -1.44 -14.54
C ASP A 57 9.92 -1.78 -14.41
N LYS A 58 9.50 -2.99 -14.77
CA LYS A 58 8.10 -3.43 -14.58
C LYS A 58 7.72 -3.38 -13.10
N ILE A 59 8.55 -3.93 -12.20
CA ILE A 59 8.26 -3.93 -10.75
C ILE A 59 8.06 -2.49 -10.23
N CYS A 60 8.95 -1.57 -10.61
CA CYS A 60 8.82 -0.17 -10.23
C CYS A 60 7.55 0.47 -10.80
N ARG A 61 7.18 0.19 -12.05
CA ARG A 61 5.94 0.69 -12.65
C ARG A 61 4.71 0.25 -11.87
N GLU A 62 4.59 -1.04 -11.57
CA GLU A 62 3.43 -1.55 -10.82
C GLU A 62 3.32 -0.95 -9.41
N ILE A 63 4.47 -0.73 -8.75
CA ILE A 63 4.49 -0.03 -7.46
C ILE A 63 3.96 1.41 -7.63
N ILE A 64 4.39 2.12 -8.68
CA ILE A 64 3.90 3.47 -8.96
C ILE A 64 2.42 3.47 -9.36
N ASP A 65 1.95 2.49 -10.13
CA ASP A 65 0.54 2.36 -10.52
C ASP A 65 -0.36 2.16 -9.29
N SER A 66 0.11 1.38 -8.30
CA SER A 66 -0.59 1.29 -7.01
C SER A 66 -0.68 2.65 -6.30
N ILE A 67 0.39 3.46 -6.31
CA ILE A 67 0.41 4.80 -5.72
C ILE A 67 -0.53 5.73 -6.47
N PHE A 68 -0.62 5.63 -7.80
CA PHE A 68 -1.55 6.38 -8.63
C PHE A 68 -3.01 6.17 -8.17
N TYR A 69 -3.43 4.91 -8.03
CA TYR A 69 -4.77 4.59 -7.57
C TYR A 69 -5.04 5.01 -6.11
N LEU A 70 -4.04 4.92 -5.23
CA LEU A 70 -4.15 5.39 -3.85
C LEU A 70 -4.31 6.91 -3.77
N LEU A 71 -3.54 7.67 -4.55
CA LEU A 71 -3.65 9.13 -4.59
C LEU A 71 -4.95 9.59 -5.27
N ASP A 72 -5.42 8.89 -6.29
CA ASP A 72 -6.72 9.15 -6.92
C ASP A 72 -7.87 8.97 -5.91
N ALA A 73 -7.87 7.84 -5.17
CA ALA A 73 -8.82 7.60 -4.09
C ALA A 73 -8.74 8.67 -3.00
N TYR A 74 -7.54 9.05 -2.57
CA TYR A 74 -7.32 10.14 -1.60
C TYR A 74 -7.89 11.46 -2.14
N GLY A 75 -7.68 11.76 -3.41
CA GLY A 75 -8.19 12.96 -4.08
C GLY A 75 -9.71 13.05 -3.99
N ILE A 76 -10.43 11.97 -4.24
CA ILE A 76 -11.89 11.93 -4.05
C ILE A 76 -12.24 12.20 -2.59
N ILE A 77 -11.64 11.48 -1.64
CA ILE A 77 -11.91 11.66 -0.21
C ILE A 77 -11.70 13.12 0.21
N LYS A 78 -10.58 13.72 -0.19
CA LYS A 78 -10.27 15.12 0.13
C LYS A 78 -11.27 16.12 -0.46
N ARG A 79 -11.83 15.85 -1.65
CA ARG A 79 -12.88 16.70 -2.24
C ARG A 79 -14.18 16.59 -1.47
N GLU A 80 -14.58 15.38 -1.11
CA GLU A 80 -15.88 15.12 -0.47
C GLU A 80 -15.89 15.47 1.03
N PHE A 81 -14.72 15.40 1.67
CA PHE A 81 -14.54 15.66 3.11
C PHE A 81 -13.47 16.75 3.30
N PRO A 82 -13.86 18.04 3.38
CA PRO A 82 -12.92 19.18 3.38
C PRO A 82 -11.88 19.16 4.52
N ASP A 83 -12.22 18.55 5.66
CA ASP A 83 -11.33 18.42 6.81
C ASP A 83 -10.28 17.30 6.66
N THR A 84 -10.29 16.58 5.53
CA THR A 84 -9.26 15.58 5.21
C THR A 84 -7.90 16.26 5.12
N PRO A 85 -6.87 15.79 5.86
CA PRO A 85 -5.55 16.40 5.84
C PRO A 85 -4.92 16.41 4.45
N SER A 86 -3.81 17.15 4.28
CA SER A 86 -2.99 17.01 3.08
C SER A 86 -2.34 15.63 3.05
N PRO A 87 -2.19 14.98 1.88
CA PRO A 87 -1.38 13.76 1.77
C PRO A 87 0.08 14.01 2.19
N ASP A 88 0.62 15.21 1.97
CA ASP A 88 1.98 15.59 2.42
C ASP A 88 2.07 15.62 3.95
N ASP A 89 1.12 16.29 4.61
CA ASP A 89 1.07 16.36 6.08
C ASP A 89 0.88 14.97 6.69
N THR A 90 -0.02 14.17 6.10
CA THR A 90 -0.28 12.79 6.52
C THR A 90 0.99 11.95 6.43
N PHE A 91 1.73 12.07 5.33
CA PHE A 91 3.00 11.37 5.14
C PHE A 91 4.04 11.80 6.18
N LEU A 92 4.23 13.10 6.38
CA LEU A 92 5.21 13.63 7.35
C LEU A 92 4.89 13.22 8.78
N GLN A 93 3.62 13.29 9.18
CA GLN A 93 3.17 12.83 10.50
C GLN A 93 3.42 11.33 10.68
N LYS A 94 3.07 10.52 9.66
CA LYS A 94 3.30 9.08 9.70
C LYS A 94 4.79 8.74 9.77
N LEU A 95 5.63 9.42 9.00
CA LEU A 95 7.08 9.25 9.01
C LEU A 95 7.67 9.58 10.37
N LYS A 96 7.31 10.74 10.96
CA LYS A 96 7.73 11.14 12.30
C LYS A 96 7.29 10.13 13.36
N TYR A 97 6.05 9.67 13.27
CA TYR A 97 5.52 8.63 14.17
C TYR A 97 6.34 7.34 14.06
N ASN A 98 6.62 6.88 12.84
CA ASN A 98 7.35 5.65 12.58
C ASN A 98 8.81 5.70 13.04
N TRP A 99 9.47 6.86 12.98
CA TRP A 99 10.82 7.05 13.54
C TRP A 99 10.89 6.82 15.06
N ASN A 100 9.79 7.06 15.77
CA ASN A 100 9.72 6.86 17.22
C ASN A 100 9.30 5.43 17.60
N ARG A 101 9.03 4.55 16.63
CA ARG A 101 8.66 3.16 16.92
C ARG A 101 9.90 2.32 17.18
N GLY A 102 9.71 1.25 17.95
CA GLY A 102 10.77 0.28 18.23
C GLY A 102 11.34 -0.36 16.97
N TRP A 103 12.55 -0.91 17.10
CA TRP A 103 13.24 -1.63 16.05
C TRP A 103 12.35 -2.70 15.41
N ARG A 104 12.24 -2.71 14.08
CA ARG A 104 11.46 -3.66 13.28
C ARG A 104 9.95 -3.73 13.59
N TYR A 105 9.36 -2.66 14.15
CA TYR A 105 7.94 -2.61 14.49
C TYR A 105 7.02 -3.22 13.39
N GLY A 106 5.99 -3.94 13.82
CA GLY A 106 5.07 -4.63 12.90
C GLY A 106 5.54 -6.00 12.41
N ARG A 107 6.70 -6.49 12.88
CA ARG A 107 7.13 -7.88 12.71
C ARG A 107 6.94 -8.65 14.03
N PRO A 108 6.60 -9.95 13.98
CA PRO A 108 6.48 -10.78 15.19
C PRO A 108 7.76 -10.79 16.03
N ASP A 109 8.92 -10.76 15.37
CA ASP A 109 10.24 -10.78 16.02
C ASP A 109 10.70 -9.40 16.55
N ALA A 110 9.86 -8.38 16.42
CA ALA A 110 10.06 -7.06 17.03
C ALA A 110 9.50 -6.96 18.46
N GLY A 111 9.09 -8.09 19.05
CA GLY A 111 8.48 -8.12 20.38
C GLY A 111 7.09 -7.47 20.43
N PHE A 112 6.41 -7.34 19.28
CA PHE A 112 5.08 -6.73 19.17
C PHE A 112 4.15 -7.61 18.32
N SER A 113 3.01 -8.02 18.88
CA SER A 113 1.95 -8.71 18.15
C SER A 113 1.02 -7.69 17.48
N VAL A 114 0.64 -7.96 16.23
CA VAL A 114 -0.41 -7.19 15.53
C VAL A 114 -1.71 -7.98 15.66
N SER A 115 -2.68 -7.42 16.37
CA SER A 115 -4.07 -7.87 16.34
C SER A 115 -4.82 -7.01 15.33
N MET A 116 -5.36 -7.61 14.27
CA MET A 116 -6.32 -6.94 13.39
C MET A 116 -7.71 -7.49 13.69
N THR A 117 -8.59 -6.64 14.23
CA THR A 117 -10.01 -6.96 14.40
C THR A 117 -10.73 -6.64 13.11
N VAL A 118 -11.18 -7.66 12.38
CA VAL A 118 -12.07 -7.50 11.21
C VAL A 118 -13.42 -8.12 11.57
N PRO A 119 -14.50 -7.36 11.81
CA PRO A 119 -15.79 -7.97 12.10
C PRO A 119 -16.27 -8.85 10.93
N PRO A 120 -16.78 -10.08 11.15
CA PRO A 120 -17.10 -10.72 12.43
C PRO A 120 -16.00 -11.67 12.97
N ALA A 121 -14.80 -11.69 12.39
CA ALA A 121 -13.76 -12.66 12.72
C ALA A 121 -12.42 -11.99 13.09
N THR A 122 -11.93 -12.26 14.30
CA THR A 122 -10.54 -11.97 14.66
C THR A 122 -9.63 -12.93 13.90
N ILE A 123 -8.93 -12.43 12.88
CA ILE A 123 -7.88 -13.21 12.21
C ILE A 123 -6.58 -13.00 13.00
N GLN A 124 -6.15 -14.02 13.74
CA GLN A 124 -4.77 -14.07 14.23
C GLN A 124 -3.88 -14.54 13.08
N VAL A 125 -3.12 -13.62 12.48
CA VAL A 125 -2.04 -13.98 11.56
C VAL A 125 -0.81 -14.33 12.40
N GLY A 126 -0.78 -15.57 12.88
CA GLY A 126 0.46 -16.20 13.32
C GLY A 126 1.15 -16.78 12.08
N MET A 127 2.30 -16.24 11.69
CA MET A 127 3.18 -16.99 10.79
C MET A 127 3.83 -18.07 11.64
N MET A 128 3.45 -19.33 11.41
CA MET A 128 4.17 -20.48 11.95
C MET A 128 5.65 -20.29 11.60
N ALA A 129 6.49 -20.13 12.62
CA ALA A 129 7.89 -20.45 12.45
C ALA A 129 7.93 -21.96 12.24
N ASP A 130 8.56 -22.40 11.15
CA ASP A 130 8.78 -23.81 10.87
C ASP A 130 9.33 -24.46 12.15
N GLU A 131 8.63 -25.49 12.65
CA GLU A 131 9.15 -26.34 13.71
C GLU A 131 10.41 -27.01 13.16
N GLU A 132 11.58 -26.65 13.70
CA GLU A 132 12.79 -27.44 13.51
C GLU A 132 12.50 -28.86 14.02
N GLU A 133 12.34 -29.78 13.09
CA GLU A 133 12.24 -31.21 13.33
C GLU A 133 13.59 -31.68 13.92
N THR A 134 13.74 -31.62 15.25
CA THR A 134 14.85 -32.25 15.95
C THR A 134 14.70 -33.76 15.84
N GLY A 135 15.28 -34.31 14.78
CA GLY A 135 15.45 -35.74 14.58
C GLY A 135 16.46 -36.31 15.57
N ASP A 136 15.94 -37.08 16.52
CA ASP A 136 16.70 -37.95 17.41
C ASP A 136 17.39 -39.06 16.61
N LYS A 137 18.73 -39.16 16.68
CA LYS A 137 19.52 -40.39 16.46
C LYS A 137 20.82 -40.34 17.25
#